data_AF-A0A6B3CQN8-F1
#
_entry.id   AF-A0A6B3CQN8-F1
#
_cell.length_a   1.000
_cell.length_b   1.000
_cell.length_c   1.000
_cell.angle_alpha   90.00
_cell.angle_beta   90.00
_cell.angle_gamma   90.00
#
_symmetry.space_group_name_H-M   'P 1'
#
loop_
_entity.id
_entity.type
_entity.pdbx_description
1 polymer ?
#
loop_
_entity_poly.entity_id
_entity_poly.type
_entity_poly.pdbx_seq_one_letter_code
_entity_poly.pdbx_strand_id
1 'polypeptide(L)'
;MQAPGWAQIHRDLRVEVAREGLVVDVRENRGGHTSQLVVEKLARRIVGWDLPRGMRPTSYPQDAPRGPVVAVANEFSGSDGDIVNAAIKALGIGPVVGVRTWGGVIGIDSRYRLVDGTLITQP
;
A
#
# COMPACT_ATOMS: atom_id res chain seq x y z
N MET A 1 9.05 -15.85 -4.50
CA MET A 1 9.22 -15.25 -3.17
C MET A 1 7.98 -14.41 -2.91
N GLN A 2 7.24 -14.61 -1.81
CA GLN A 2 6.14 -13.70 -1.46
C GLN A 2 6.72 -12.31 -1.18
N ALA A 3 6.10 -11.25 -1.70
CA ALA A 3 6.46 -9.88 -1.37
C ALA A 3 6.17 -9.65 0.13
N PRO A 4 7.18 -9.41 1.00
CA PRO A 4 6.98 -9.32 2.45
C PRO A 4 5.94 -8.27 2.84
N GLY A 5 5.90 -7.13 2.13
CA GLY A 5 4.91 -6.08 2.35
C GLY A 5 3.47 -6.54 2.07
N TRP A 6 3.27 -7.39 1.05
CA TRP A 6 1.94 -7.94 0.75
C TRP A 6 1.45 -8.91 1.82
N ALA A 7 2.37 -9.71 2.39
CA ALA A 7 2.04 -10.60 3.50
C ALA A 7 1.74 -9.82 4.79
N GLN A 8 2.48 -8.73 5.05
CA GLN A 8 2.24 -7.85 6.19
C GLN A 8 0.87 -7.19 6.11
N ILE A 9 0.53 -6.57 4.96
CA ILE A 9 -0.79 -5.94 4.81
C ILE A 9 -1.91 -6.98 5.00
N HIS A 10 -1.82 -8.17 4.41
CA HIS A 10 -2.89 -9.17 4.56
C HIS A 10 -3.05 -9.72 5.98
N ARG A 11 -1.97 -9.73 6.77
CA ARG A 11 -2.01 -10.13 8.17
C ARG A 11 -2.87 -9.17 8.98
N ASP A 12 -2.72 -7.87 8.76
CA ASP A 12 -3.25 -6.83 9.63
C ASP A 12 -4.54 -6.21 9.08
N LEU A 13 -4.74 -6.20 7.75
CA LEU A 13 -5.77 -5.45 7.04
C LEU A 13 -7.15 -5.62 7.67
N ARG A 14 -7.62 -6.87 7.87
CA ARG A 14 -8.98 -7.15 8.35
C ARG A 14 -9.25 -6.56 9.73
N VAL A 15 -8.23 -6.49 10.59
CA VAL A 15 -8.38 -5.98 11.96
C VAL A 15 -8.26 -4.45 11.97
N GLU A 16 -7.26 -3.91 11.27
CA GLU A 16 -6.94 -2.49 11.34
C GLU A 16 -7.93 -1.61 10.55
N VAL A 17 -8.47 -2.09 9.42
CA VAL A 17 -9.45 -1.31 8.63
C VAL A 17 -10.79 -1.12 9.35
N ALA A 18 -11.09 -1.95 10.36
CA ALA A 18 -12.33 -1.85 11.14
C ALA A 18 -12.28 -0.76 12.24
N ARG A 19 -11.11 -0.14 12.46
CA ARG A 19 -10.89 0.93 13.43
C ARG A 19 -11.45 2.27 12.93
N GLU A 20 -11.57 3.23 13.85
CA GLU A 20 -12.12 4.57 13.54
C GLU A 20 -11.21 5.43 12.65
N GLY A 21 -9.96 5.02 12.47
CA GLY A 21 -9.01 5.63 11.54
C GLY A 21 -7.88 4.64 11.26
N LEU A 22 -7.21 4.80 10.12
CA LEU A 22 -6.14 3.91 9.68
C LEU A 22 -4.87 4.72 9.39
N VAL A 23 -3.77 4.35 10.02
CA VAL A 23 -2.44 4.86 9.69
C VAL A 23 -1.73 3.81 8.83
N VAL A 24 -1.37 4.18 7.61
CA VAL A 24 -0.64 3.33 6.68
C VAL A 24 0.81 3.79 6.66
N ASP A 25 1.65 3.09 7.41
CA ASP A 25 3.08 3.39 7.45
C ASP A 25 3.79 2.80 6.23
N VAL A 26 4.22 3.67 5.33
CA VAL A 26 5.01 3.30 4.14
C VAL A 26 6.44 3.84 4.23
N ARG A 27 6.85 4.31 5.43
CA ARG A 27 8.26 4.60 5.71
C ARG A 27 9.09 3.34 5.48
N GLU A 28 10.27 3.53 4.91
CA GLU A 28 11.20 2.44 4.57
C GLU A 28 10.67 1.40 3.56
N ASN A 29 9.57 1.70 2.86
CA ASN A 29 9.11 0.88 1.75
C ASN A 29 10.05 1.04 0.54
N ARG A 30 10.91 0.04 0.32
CA ARG A 30 11.93 0.04 -0.75
C ARG A 30 11.41 -0.34 -2.15
N GLY A 31 10.09 -0.46 -2.33
CA GLY A 31 9.48 -0.74 -3.61
C GLY A 31 9.10 -2.21 -3.82
N GLY A 32 8.93 -2.59 -5.09
CA GLY A 32 8.31 -3.86 -5.49
C GLY A 32 7.40 -3.67 -6.69
N HIS A 33 6.23 -4.30 -6.66
CA HIS A 33 5.26 -4.25 -7.77
C HIS A 33 3.81 -4.47 -7.30
N THR A 34 3.52 -4.26 -6.01
CA THR A 34 2.20 -4.57 -5.41
C THR A 34 1.45 -3.32 -4.97
N SER A 35 1.99 -2.12 -5.23
CA SER A 35 1.36 -0.84 -4.91
C SER A 35 -0.09 -0.77 -5.39
N GLN A 36 -0.35 -1.17 -6.63
CA GLN A 36 -1.70 -1.17 -7.21
C GLN A 36 -2.71 -1.96 -6.36
N LEU A 37 -2.30 -3.11 -5.82
CA LEU A 37 -3.18 -3.96 -5.01
C LEU A 37 -3.38 -3.36 -3.61
N VAL A 38 -2.34 -2.77 -3.03
CA VAL A 38 -2.43 -2.04 -1.76
C VAL A 38 -3.39 -0.86 -1.88
N VAL A 39 -3.20 -0.04 -2.92
CA VAL A 39 -4.03 1.13 -3.20
C VAL A 39 -5.48 0.72 -3.44
N GLU A 40 -5.74 -0.37 -4.17
CA GLU A 40 -7.10 -0.89 -4.37
C GLU A 40 -7.80 -1.18 -3.04
N LYS A 41 -7.12 -1.79 -2.06
CA LYS A 41 -7.69 -2.05 -0.74
C LYS A 41 -7.98 -0.76 0.04
N LEU A 42 -7.03 0.17 0.05
CA LEU A 42 -7.16 1.43 0.79
C LEU A 42 -8.22 2.37 0.19
N ALA A 43 -8.48 2.26 -1.11
CA ALA A 43 -9.49 3.07 -1.81
C ALA A 43 -10.94 2.56 -1.63
N ARG A 44 -11.13 1.37 -1.06
CA ARG A 44 -12.48 0.80 -0.86
C ARG A 44 -13.29 1.69 0.07
N ARG A 45 -14.59 1.79 -0.21
CA ARG A 45 -15.55 2.49 0.64
C ARG A 45 -16.56 1.50 1.16
N ILE A 46 -16.90 1.60 2.44
CA ILE A 46 -18.05 0.89 2.99
C ILE A 46 -19.31 1.48 2.34
N VAL A 47 -20.06 0.63 1.64
CA VAL A 47 -21.32 1.01 0.96
C VAL A 47 -22.54 0.36 1.60
N GLY A 48 -22.33 -0.55 2.55
CA GLY A 48 -23.40 -1.23 3.25
C GLY A 48 -22.93 -1.93 4.52
N TRP A 49 -23.91 -2.40 5.29
CA TRP A 49 -23.70 -3.14 6.52
C TRP A 49 -24.67 -4.33 6.57
N ASP A 50 -24.12 -5.51 6.83
CA ASP A 50 -24.90 -6.70 7.15
C ASP A 50 -25.11 -6.74 8.68
N LEU A 51 -26.36 -6.86 9.12
CA LEU A 51 -26.72 -6.97 10.53
C LEU A 51 -27.59 -8.21 10.79
N PRO A 52 -26.97 -9.38 11.02
CA PRO A 52 -27.71 -10.57 11.40
C PRO A 52 -28.31 -10.43 12.80
N ARG A 53 -29.46 -11.07 13.02
CA ARG A 53 -30.16 -11.05 14.32
C ARG A 53 -29.24 -11.60 15.42
N GLY A 54 -29.01 -10.80 16.46
CA GLY A 54 -28.19 -11.18 17.61
C GLY A 54 -26.67 -11.11 17.37
N MET A 55 -26.21 -10.59 16.24
CA MET A 55 -24.79 -10.43 15.92
C MET A 55 -24.39 -8.96 15.78
N ARG A 56 -23.07 -8.72 15.72
CA ARG A 56 -22.53 -7.39 15.44
C ARG A 56 -22.61 -7.09 13.93
N PRO A 57 -22.82 -5.82 13.53
CA PRO A 57 -22.76 -5.45 12.12
C PRO A 57 -21.39 -5.76 11.51
N THR A 58 -21.38 -6.18 10.24
CA THR A 58 -20.16 -6.31 9.43
C THR A 58 -20.28 -5.43 8.18
N SER A 59 -19.21 -4.74 7.81
CA SER A 59 -19.21 -3.86 6.64
C SER A 59 -19.20 -4.63 5.32
N TYR A 60 -19.73 -4.01 4.28
CA TYR A 60 -19.55 -4.43 2.89
C TYR A 60 -18.91 -3.30 2.07
N PRO A 61 -17.74 -3.52 1.44
CA PRO A 61 -16.85 -4.68 1.60
C PRO A 61 -16.28 -4.83 3.03
N GLN A 62 -15.91 -6.06 3.40
CA GLN A 62 -15.38 -6.37 4.75
C GLN A 62 -13.99 -5.79 5.02
N ASP A 63 -13.22 -5.52 3.96
CA ASP A 63 -11.85 -5.00 4.01
C ASP A 63 -11.75 -3.53 3.58
N ALA A 64 -12.88 -2.81 3.60
CA ALA A 64 -12.90 -1.37 3.39
C ALA A 64 -12.53 -0.62 4.68
N PRO A 65 -11.64 0.39 4.61
CA PRO A 65 -11.40 1.30 5.74
C PRO A 65 -12.70 1.91 6.25
N ARG A 66 -12.94 1.79 7.56
CA ARG A 66 -14.14 2.33 8.21
C ARG A 66 -14.07 3.84 8.40
N GLY A 67 -12.87 4.36 8.62
CA GLY A 67 -12.62 5.77 8.90
C GLY A 67 -11.59 6.41 7.97
N PRO A 68 -11.16 7.64 8.27
CA PRO A 68 -10.11 8.31 7.51
C PRO A 68 -8.81 7.50 7.48
N VAL A 69 -8.15 7.55 6.32
CA VAL A 69 -6.83 6.95 6.11
C VAL A 69 -5.79 8.07 6.12
N VAL A 70 -4.64 7.84 6.77
CA VAL A 70 -3.47 8.72 6.73
C VAL A 70 -2.26 7.87 6.38
N ALA A 71 -1.51 8.24 5.36
CA ALA A 71 -0.26 7.57 5.03
C ALA A 71 0.94 8.33 5.62
N VAL A 72 1.95 7.61 6.07
CA VAL A 72 3.20 8.18 6.60
C VAL A 72 4.36 7.78 5.69
N ALA A 73 5.12 8.76 5.23
CA ALA A 73 6.22 8.57 4.28
C ALA A 73 7.53 9.18 4.80
N ASN A 74 8.65 8.61 4.35
CA ASN A 74 9.98 9.18 4.57
C ASN A 74 10.85 9.07 3.32
N GLU A 75 12.08 9.57 3.41
CA GLU A 75 13.07 9.55 2.33
C GLU A 75 13.47 8.13 1.88
N PHE A 76 13.14 7.11 2.68
CA PHE A 76 13.39 5.70 2.38
C PHE A 76 12.19 4.99 1.72
N SER A 77 11.05 5.69 1.54
CA SER A 77 9.99 5.24 0.65
C SER A 77 10.45 5.45 -0.81
N GLY A 78 10.57 4.39 -1.60
CA GLY A 78 11.14 4.48 -2.95
C GLY A 78 10.54 3.50 -3.95
N SER A 79 10.67 3.81 -5.24
CA SER A 79 10.19 3.00 -6.36
C SER A 79 8.69 2.75 -6.27
N ASP A 80 8.24 1.50 -6.17
CA ASP A 80 6.82 1.19 -5.93
C ASP A 80 6.29 1.84 -4.63
N GLY A 81 7.15 2.13 -3.66
CA GLY A 81 6.84 2.91 -2.47
C GLY A 81 6.58 4.39 -2.76
N ASP A 82 7.26 4.98 -3.76
CA ASP A 82 6.91 6.32 -4.27
C ASP A 82 5.49 6.29 -4.88
N ILE A 83 5.20 5.24 -5.65
CA ILE A 83 3.92 5.07 -6.36
C ILE A 83 2.75 4.96 -5.39
N VAL A 84 2.86 4.17 -4.30
CA VAL A 84 1.80 4.08 -3.27
C VAL A 84 1.47 5.47 -2.70
N ASN A 85 2.49 6.25 -2.34
CA ASN A 85 2.31 7.59 -1.78
C ASN A 85 1.65 8.55 -2.79
N ALA A 86 2.13 8.53 -4.04
CA ALA A 86 1.57 9.35 -5.10
C ALA A 86 0.10 8.99 -5.39
N ALA A 87 -0.22 7.70 -5.45
CA ALA A 87 -1.56 7.20 -5.70
C ALA A 87 -2.54 7.56 -4.58
N ILE A 88 -2.13 7.47 -3.30
CA ILE A 88 -2.95 7.89 -2.15
C ILE A 88 -3.36 9.36 -2.26
N LYS A 89 -2.41 10.25 -2.64
CA LYS A 89 -2.71 11.66 -2.88
C LYS A 89 -3.61 11.85 -4.09
N ALA A 90 -3.26 11.24 -5.22
CA ALA A 90 -3.95 11.43 -6.50
C ALA A 90 -5.41 10.95 -6.46
N LEU A 91 -5.69 9.88 -5.73
CA LEU A 91 -7.04 9.32 -5.56
C LEU A 91 -7.82 9.95 -4.40
N GLY A 92 -7.22 10.88 -3.65
CA GLY A 92 -7.87 11.50 -2.50
C GLY A 92 -8.21 10.53 -1.36
N ILE A 93 -7.47 9.43 -1.22
CA ILE A 93 -7.69 8.41 -0.17
C ILE A 93 -7.44 9.01 1.22
N GLY A 94 -6.44 9.90 1.32
CA GLY A 94 -6.07 10.55 2.56
C GLY A 94 -4.81 11.40 2.41
N PRO A 95 -4.44 12.18 3.44
CA PRO A 95 -3.17 12.90 3.43
C PRO A 95 -1.99 11.92 3.51
N VAL A 96 -0.89 12.29 2.89
CA VAL A 96 0.43 11.67 3.12
C VAL A 96 1.26 12.66 3.93
N VAL A 97 1.64 12.27 5.14
CA VAL A 97 2.42 13.08 6.07
C VAL A 97 3.86 12.57 6.17
N GLY A 98 4.79 13.44 6.51
CA GLY A 98 6.22 13.12 6.61
C GLY A 98 7.07 13.97 5.68
N VAL A 99 8.10 13.37 5.07
CA VAL A 99 9.06 14.07 4.19
C VAL A 99 8.98 13.58 2.75
N ARG A 100 9.74 14.24 1.85
CA ARG A 100 9.83 13.84 0.44
C ARG A 100 10.42 12.42 0.33
N THR A 101 9.80 11.60 -0.50
CA THR A 101 10.21 10.22 -0.82
C THR A 101 11.43 10.20 -1.74
N TRP A 102 11.98 9.01 -2.02
CA TRP A 102 13.22 8.85 -2.79
C TRP A 102 13.11 9.39 -4.23
N GLY A 103 11.97 9.21 -4.90
CA GLY A 103 11.68 9.83 -6.19
C GLY A 103 12.21 9.10 -7.43
N GLY A 104 12.45 7.79 -7.35
CA GLY A 104 12.96 6.99 -8.48
C GLY A 104 11.93 5.98 -8.99
N VAL A 105 11.21 6.31 -10.05
CA VAL A 105 10.06 5.50 -10.56
C VAL A 105 10.27 4.93 -11.97
N ILE A 106 11.49 4.98 -12.52
CA ILE A 106 11.82 4.26 -13.75
C ILE A 106 12.22 2.83 -13.36
N GLY A 107 11.43 1.86 -13.82
CA GLY A 107 11.58 0.44 -13.48
C GLY A 107 12.74 -0.22 -14.20
N ILE A 108 13.00 -1.48 -13.85
CA ILE A 108 14.05 -2.32 -14.44
C ILE A 108 13.46 -3.68 -14.84
N ASP A 109 14.04 -4.35 -15.84
CA ASP A 109 13.60 -5.68 -16.30
C ASP A 109 14.58 -6.82 -16.00
N SER A 110 15.79 -6.48 -15.52
CA SER A 110 16.88 -7.43 -15.21
C SER A 110 17.27 -8.34 -16.39
N ARG A 111 17.16 -7.84 -17.63
CA ARG A 111 17.36 -8.65 -18.85
C ARG A 111 18.81 -9.03 -19.14
N TYR A 112 19.78 -8.22 -18.73
CA TYR A 112 21.17 -8.35 -19.18
C TYR A 112 22.13 -8.86 -18.11
N ARG A 113 23.01 -9.78 -18.49
CA ARG A 113 24.15 -10.24 -17.68
C ARG A 113 25.46 -10.09 -18.44
N LEU A 114 26.53 -9.76 -17.73
CA LEU A 114 27.88 -9.74 -18.26
C LEU A 114 28.48 -11.14 -18.37
N VAL A 115 29.63 -11.25 -19.05
CA VAL A 115 30.35 -12.53 -19.26
C VAL A 115 30.80 -13.20 -17.96
N ASP A 116 30.96 -12.44 -16.88
CA ASP A 116 31.29 -12.91 -15.54
C ASP A 116 30.04 -13.26 -14.69
N GLY A 117 28.85 -13.11 -15.25
CA GLY A 117 27.56 -13.37 -14.59
C GLY A 117 26.94 -12.18 -13.87
N THR A 118 27.62 -11.02 -13.80
CA THR A 118 27.11 -9.81 -13.15
C THR A 118 25.77 -9.38 -13.78
N LEU A 119 24.74 -9.19 -12.95
CA LEU A 119 23.45 -8.66 -13.39
C LEU A 119 23.54 -7.14 -13.53
N ILE A 120 23.10 -6.61 -14.67
CA ILE A 120 22.97 -5.17 -14.88
C ILE A 120 21.50 -4.79 -14.86
N THR A 121 21.22 -3.62 -14.28
CA THR A 121 19.92 -2.97 -14.35
C THR A 121 20.05 -1.66 -15.10
N GLN A 122 19.07 -1.34 -15.95
CA GLN A 122 18.97 -0.07 -16.66
C GLN A 122 17.57 0.50 -16.44
N PRO A 123 17.45 1.81 -16.17
CA PRO A 123 16.17 2.50 -16.23
C PRO A 123 15.66 2.60 -17.68
#